data_AF-A0A7S4KZT9-F1
#
_entry.id   AF-A0A7S4KZT9-F1
#
_cell.length_a   1.000
_cell.length_b   1.000
_cell.length_c   1.000
_cell.angle_alpha   90.00
_cell.angle_beta   90.00
_cell.angle_gamma   90.00
#
_symmetry.space_group_name_H-M   'P 1'
#
loop_
_entity.id
_entity.type
_entity.pdbx_description
1 polymer ?
#
loop_
_entity_poly.entity_id
_entity_poly.type
_entity_poly.pdbx_seq_one_letter_code
_entity_poly.pdbx_strand_id
1 'polypeptide(L)'
;AIAYEIQERNFEICIVDTTSAKLLHKVPARIDALSWMGWSSDGFFYIVDQCGHIAMLSTVFGGSWLPMFDPSLNIEDAGKYWIWGITEDSFLGHKLLATEGDYPSFGSVRTEYVRLQVPLSRTGSDKQRIQREWIIRNTNKLNEMKANAKSYKQEIAEWDVKIDQVLLDAFKSYIQDDMSAKALEIACCFELQATMDDAMLYSHNNDRGGLLKKLQQLRTLRHKRKRVCDLPDPGDEITERDKDVLLRRMLYQERMKKAMEKTTEGPSDGDDYIHRDGKPLLTDSHALDSCETEPQSSMEQGRNDISARGQTKYFGTGSEYWKSA
;
A
#
# COMPACT_ATOMS: atom_id res chain seq x y z
N ALA A 1 -16.09 -15.91 1.51
CA ALA A 1 -16.90 -14.69 1.68
C ALA A 1 -18.35 -15.09 1.77
N ILE A 2 -19.14 -14.39 2.58
CA ILE A 2 -20.57 -14.64 2.78
C ILE A 2 -21.28 -13.33 2.47
N ALA A 3 -22.30 -13.38 1.62
CA ALA A 3 -23.16 -12.24 1.32
C ALA A 3 -24.56 -12.50 1.90
N TYR A 4 -25.13 -11.52 2.57
CA TYR A 4 -26.51 -11.57 3.06
C TYR A 4 -27.24 -10.29 2.72
N GLU A 5 -28.52 -10.40 2.38
CA GLU A 5 -29.40 -9.27 2.14
C GLU A 5 -30.01 -8.82 3.48
N ILE A 6 -29.83 -7.54 3.83
CA ILE A 6 -30.33 -6.98 5.10
C ILE A 6 -31.73 -6.39 4.92
N GLN A 7 -31.89 -5.57 3.88
CA GLN A 7 -33.11 -4.82 3.54
C GLN A 7 -33.11 -4.61 2.03
N GLU A 8 -34.25 -4.80 1.35
CA GLU A 8 -34.43 -4.73 -0.11
C GLU A 8 -33.27 -4.04 -0.86
N ARG A 9 -32.38 -4.83 -1.46
CA ARG A 9 -31.21 -4.40 -2.27
C ARG A 9 -29.99 -3.82 -1.52
N ASN A 10 -29.97 -3.91 -0.20
CA ASN A 10 -28.78 -3.66 0.62
C ASN A 10 -28.17 -5.01 1.01
N PHE A 11 -27.07 -5.35 0.35
CA PHE A 11 -26.27 -6.50 0.69
C PHE A 11 -25.20 -6.09 1.69
N GLU A 12 -24.88 -6.99 2.61
CA GLU A 12 -23.72 -6.87 3.46
C GLU A 12 -22.83 -8.09 3.23
N ILE A 13 -21.57 -7.80 2.92
CA ILE A 13 -20.59 -8.80 2.54
C ILE A 13 -19.59 -8.93 3.68
N CYS A 14 -19.53 -10.14 4.23
CA CYS A 14 -18.61 -10.54 5.28
C CYS A 14 -17.49 -11.41 4.70
N ILE A 15 -16.27 -10.94 4.84
CA ILE A 15 -15.06 -11.70 4.52
C ILE A 15 -14.50 -12.22 5.84
N VAL A 16 -14.40 -13.55 5.94
CA VAL A 16 -13.94 -14.26 7.14
C VAL A 16 -12.70 -15.05 6.77
N ASP A 17 -11.66 -14.97 7.61
CA ASP A 17 -10.52 -15.88 7.55
C ASP A 17 -10.94 -17.22 8.14
N THR A 18 -10.95 -18.26 7.30
CA THR A 18 -11.36 -19.61 7.71
C THR A 18 -10.40 -20.25 8.70
N THR A 19 -9.14 -19.81 8.74
CA THR A 19 -8.10 -20.39 9.61
C THR A 19 -8.27 -19.90 11.04
N SER A 20 -8.51 -18.59 11.21
CA SER A 20 -8.68 -17.96 12.52
C SER A 20 -10.15 -17.82 12.95
N ALA A 21 -11.10 -18.12 12.05
CA ALA A 21 -12.52 -17.81 12.18
C ALA A 21 -12.79 -16.31 12.46
N LYS A 22 -11.83 -15.42 12.13
CA LYS A 22 -11.93 -13.99 12.38
C LYS A 22 -12.60 -13.29 11.21
N LEU A 23 -13.56 -12.42 11.54
CA LEU A 23 -14.12 -11.47 10.57
C LEU A 23 -13.04 -10.48 10.15
N LEU A 24 -12.65 -10.50 8.87
CA LEU A 24 -11.68 -9.60 8.28
C LEU A 24 -12.35 -8.29 7.86
N HIS A 25 -13.43 -8.40 7.08
CA HIS A 25 -14.14 -7.24 6.54
C HIS A 25 -15.63 -7.45 6.61
N LYS A 26 -16.34 -6.36 6.87
CA LYS A 26 -17.79 -6.27 6.88
C LYS A 26 -18.17 -5.02 6.11
N VAL A 27 -18.67 -5.18 4.90
CA VAL A 27 -18.78 -4.10 3.93
C VAL A 27 -20.19 -4.03 3.34
N PRO A 28 -20.87 -2.89 3.41
CA PRO A 28 -22.15 -2.71 2.74
C PRO A 28 -21.95 -2.61 1.23
N ALA A 29 -22.78 -3.32 0.46
CA ALA A 29 -22.82 -3.29 -0.99
C ALA A 29 -24.23 -2.89 -1.45
N ARG A 30 -24.31 -1.78 -2.19
CA ARG A 30 -25.56 -1.32 -2.82
C ARG A 30 -25.60 -1.89 -4.23
N ILE A 31 -26.23 -3.05 -4.37
CA ILE A 31 -26.40 -3.74 -5.65
C ILE A 31 -27.85 -4.20 -5.75
N ASP A 32 -28.44 -4.10 -6.94
CA ASP A 32 -29.86 -4.45 -7.11
C ASP A 32 -30.08 -5.95 -6.89
N ALA A 33 -29.24 -6.79 -7.48
CA ALA A 33 -29.18 -8.22 -7.21
C ALA A 33 -27.77 -8.73 -7.51
N LEU A 34 -27.23 -9.59 -6.64
CA LEU A 34 -25.92 -10.20 -6.83
C LEU A 34 -26.00 -11.34 -7.85
N SER A 35 -25.24 -11.25 -8.95
CA SER A 35 -25.17 -12.29 -9.97
C SER A 35 -23.95 -13.20 -9.80
N TRP A 36 -22.81 -12.63 -9.41
CA TRP A 36 -21.57 -13.35 -9.16
C TRP A 36 -20.73 -12.65 -8.08
N MET A 37 -19.96 -13.42 -7.33
CA MET A 37 -18.89 -12.90 -6.46
C MET A 37 -17.74 -13.89 -6.43
N GLY A 38 -16.53 -13.38 -6.27
CA GLY A 38 -15.35 -14.25 -6.27
C GLY A 38 -14.05 -13.51 -6.06
N TRP A 39 -12.98 -14.29 -5.99
CA TRP A 39 -11.63 -13.78 -5.93
C TRP A 39 -11.02 -13.83 -7.33
N SER A 40 -10.29 -12.79 -7.68
CA SER A 40 -9.46 -12.80 -8.87
C SER A 40 -8.19 -13.63 -8.66
N SER A 41 -7.48 -13.93 -9.75
CA SER A 41 -6.20 -14.65 -9.71
C SER A 41 -5.11 -13.94 -8.90
N ASP A 42 -5.18 -12.61 -8.80
CA ASP A 42 -4.28 -11.76 -8.00
C ASP A 42 -4.80 -11.51 -6.57
N GLY A 43 -5.87 -12.20 -6.16
CA GLY A 43 -6.31 -12.23 -4.76
C GLY A 43 -7.18 -11.07 -4.31
N PHE A 44 -7.74 -10.28 -5.23
CA PHE A 44 -8.73 -9.25 -4.90
C PHE A 44 -10.15 -9.81 -4.94
N PHE A 45 -11.03 -9.27 -4.10
CA PHE A 45 -12.43 -9.70 -4.05
C PHE A 45 -13.29 -8.83 -4.95
N TYR A 46 -14.15 -9.46 -5.75
CA TYR A 46 -15.02 -8.80 -6.70
C TYR A 46 -16.47 -9.24 -6.52
N ILE A 47 -17.38 -8.35 -6.88
CA ILE A 47 -18.80 -8.60 -7.00
C ILE A 47 -19.29 -8.17 -8.38
N VAL A 48 -20.32 -8.84 -8.86
CA VAL A 48 -21.02 -8.53 -10.10
C VAL A 48 -22.50 -8.49 -9.81
N ASP A 49 -23.17 -7.44 -10.29
CA ASP A 49 -24.62 -7.32 -10.18
C ASP A 49 -25.35 -7.96 -11.38
N GLN A 50 -26.68 -8.04 -11.32
CA GLN A 50 -27.51 -8.55 -12.42
C GLN A 50 -27.45 -7.72 -13.71
N CYS A 51 -27.03 -6.46 -13.60
CA CYS A 51 -26.87 -5.54 -14.73
C CYS A 51 -25.51 -5.72 -15.40
N GLY A 52 -24.59 -6.47 -14.79
CA GLY A 52 -23.23 -6.72 -15.28
C GLY A 52 -22.17 -5.73 -14.79
N HIS A 53 -22.50 -4.84 -13.85
CA HIS A 53 -21.50 -3.97 -13.23
C HIS A 53 -20.57 -4.81 -12.36
N ILE A 54 -19.27 -4.63 -12.56
CA ILE A 54 -18.24 -5.32 -11.77
C ILE A 54 -17.63 -4.31 -10.82
N ALA A 55 -17.54 -4.65 -9.53
CA ALA A 55 -16.88 -3.84 -8.53
C ALA A 55 -15.85 -4.66 -7.74
N MET A 56 -14.71 -4.05 -7.45
CA MET A 56 -13.64 -4.60 -6.62
C MET A 56 -13.73 -4.03 -5.21
N LEU A 57 -13.55 -4.87 -4.19
CA LEU A 57 -13.41 -4.40 -2.83
C LEU A 57 -12.04 -3.76 -2.63
N SER A 58 -12.01 -2.51 -2.15
CA SER A 58 -10.79 -1.82 -1.74
C SER A 58 -10.79 -1.56 -0.24
N THR A 59 -9.80 -2.09 0.47
CA THR A 59 -9.56 -1.84 1.89
C THR A 59 -8.87 -0.50 2.14
N VAL A 60 -8.09 0.00 1.16
CA VAL A 60 -7.37 1.28 1.23
C VAL A 60 -8.33 2.46 1.40
N PHE A 61 -9.52 2.37 0.81
CA PHE A 61 -10.58 3.38 0.96
C PHE A 61 -11.62 2.99 2.02
N GLY A 62 -11.17 2.36 3.12
CA GLY A 62 -12.03 2.04 4.26
C GLY A 62 -13.07 0.94 3.97
N GLY A 63 -12.78 0.04 3.03
CA GLY A 63 -13.73 -0.98 2.60
C GLY A 63 -14.80 -0.43 1.65
N SER A 64 -14.37 0.27 0.59
CA SER A 64 -15.30 0.77 -0.44
C SER A 64 -15.27 -0.12 -1.69
N TRP A 65 -16.32 -0.01 -2.52
CA TRP A 65 -16.42 -0.72 -3.78
C TRP A 65 -15.94 0.17 -4.93
N LEU A 66 -14.85 -0.23 -5.58
CA LEU A 66 -14.32 0.45 -6.76
C LEU A 66 -14.96 -0.15 -8.01
N PRO A 67 -15.66 0.64 -8.85
CA PRO A 67 -16.24 0.11 -10.08
C PRO A 67 -15.13 -0.19 -11.09
N MET A 68 -15.15 -1.42 -11.62
CA MET A 68 -14.13 -1.98 -12.51
C MET A 68 -14.65 -2.31 -13.90
N PHE A 69 -15.96 -2.35 -14.09
CA PHE A 69 -16.58 -2.50 -15.40
C PHE A 69 -18.01 -1.99 -15.34
N ASP A 70 -18.42 -1.30 -16.39
CA ASP A 70 -19.77 -0.80 -16.59
C ASP A 70 -20.22 -1.13 -18.03
N PRO A 71 -21.16 -2.06 -18.20
CA PRO A 71 -21.68 -2.43 -19.52
C PRO A 71 -22.27 -1.25 -20.28
N SER A 72 -22.82 -0.25 -19.60
CA SER A 72 -23.45 0.92 -20.23
C SER A 72 -22.46 1.80 -20.99
N LEU A 73 -21.17 1.72 -20.64
CA LEU A 73 -20.12 2.49 -21.31
C LEU A 73 -19.64 1.84 -22.60
N ASN A 74 -19.89 0.54 -22.79
CA ASN A 74 -19.47 -0.22 -23.96
C ASN A 74 -20.67 -0.53 -24.87
N ILE A 75 -21.13 0.49 -25.61
CA ILE A 75 -22.32 0.41 -26.48
C ILE A 75 -22.15 -0.65 -27.58
N GLU A 76 -20.92 -0.88 -28.04
CA GLU A 76 -20.61 -1.89 -29.06
C GLU A 76 -20.76 -3.32 -28.53
N ASP A 77 -20.58 -3.50 -27.21
CA ASP A 77 -20.75 -4.77 -26.49
C ASP A 77 -21.92 -4.75 -25.51
N ALA A 78 -23.06 -4.17 -25.91
CA ALA A 78 -24.28 -4.07 -25.09
C ALA A 78 -24.96 -5.42 -24.74
N GLY A 79 -24.23 -6.54 -24.75
CA GLY A 79 -24.69 -7.87 -24.35
C GLY A 79 -24.56 -8.11 -22.85
N LYS A 80 -25.42 -8.97 -22.32
CA LYS A 80 -25.32 -9.47 -20.96
C LYS A 80 -24.21 -10.53 -20.91
N TYR A 81 -23.33 -10.47 -19.92
CA TYR A 81 -22.28 -11.47 -19.73
C TYR A 81 -22.62 -12.42 -18.59
N TRP A 82 -22.51 -13.72 -18.84
CA TRP A 82 -22.46 -14.73 -17.78
C TRP A 82 -21.01 -14.91 -17.35
N ILE A 83 -20.65 -14.25 -16.25
CA ILE A 83 -19.28 -14.20 -15.72
C ILE A 83 -19.03 -15.43 -14.85
N TRP A 84 -17.89 -16.08 -15.05
CA TRP A 84 -17.48 -17.23 -14.26
C TRP A 84 -16.10 -17.10 -13.64
N GLY A 85 -15.29 -16.11 -14.06
CA GLY A 85 -14.00 -15.83 -13.44
C GLY A 85 -13.52 -14.40 -13.69
N ILE A 86 -12.55 -13.97 -12.88
CA ILE A 86 -11.88 -12.68 -13.03
C ILE A 86 -10.37 -12.91 -12.91
N THR A 87 -9.60 -12.34 -13.84
CA THR A 87 -8.15 -12.31 -13.84
C THR A 87 -7.65 -10.95 -13.34
N GLU A 88 -6.36 -10.68 -13.49
CA GLU A 88 -5.78 -9.38 -13.16
C GLU A 88 -6.37 -8.23 -14.01
N ASP A 89 -6.62 -8.45 -15.30
CA ASP A 89 -6.97 -7.37 -16.23
C ASP A 89 -8.27 -7.57 -17.00
N SER A 90 -8.89 -8.74 -16.85
CA SER A 90 -10.04 -9.14 -17.62
C SER A 90 -10.98 -9.99 -16.78
N PHE A 91 -12.24 -10.05 -17.17
CA PHE A 91 -13.15 -11.09 -16.70
C PHE A 91 -13.34 -12.15 -17.78
N LEU A 92 -13.53 -13.37 -17.32
CA LEU A 92 -13.89 -14.51 -18.15
C LEU A 92 -15.40 -14.67 -18.10
N GLY A 93 -16.03 -14.52 -19.25
CA GLY A 93 -17.47 -14.61 -19.35
C GLY A 93 -17.92 -15.13 -20.69
N HIS A 94 -19.19 -15.49 -20.76
CA HIS A 94 -19.88 -15.77 -22.00
C HIS A 94 -20.85 -14.64 -22.31
N LYS A 95 -20.77 -14.08 -23.52
CA LYS A 95 -21.74 -13.09 -23.99
C LYS A 95 -23.06 -13.81 -24.32
N LEU A 96 -24.07 -13.57 -23.50
CA LEU A 96 -25.41 -14.12 -23.68
C LEU A 96 -26.12 -13.40 -24.83
N LEU A 97 -26.76 -14.18 -25.70
CA LEU A 97 -27.64 -13.65 -26.72
C LEU A 97 -28.92 -13.12 -26.08
N ALA A 98 -29.57 -12.12 -26.70
CA ALA A 98 -30.84 -11.57 -26.19
C ALA A 98 -31.97 -12.61 -26.09
N THR A 99 -31.87 -13.71 -26.83
CA THR A 99 -32.81 -14.85 -26.80
C THR A 99 -32.46 -15.88 -25.72
N GLU A 100 -31.25 -15.84 -25.19
CA GLU A 100 -30.80 -16.74 -24.12
C GLU A 100 -31.26 -16.19 -22.76
N GLY A 101 -31.48 -17.09 -21.80
CA GLY A 101 -31.82 -16.71 -20.42
C GLY A 101 -30.62 -16.14 -19.67
N ASP A 102 -30.68 -16.16 -18.34
CA ASP A 102 -29.61 -15.60 -17.48
C ASP A 102 -28.33 -16.45 -17.42
N TYR A 103 -28.34 -17.61 -18.06
CA TYR A 103 -27.23 -18.56 -18.08
C TYR A 103 -27.18 -19.26 -19.44
N PRO A 104 -25.98 -19.67 -19.90
CA PRO A 104 -25.85 -20.36 -21.18
C PRO A 104 -26.56 -21.71 -21.13
N SER A 105 -27.25 -22.07 -22.22
CA SER A 105 -27.79 -23.42 -22.38
C SER A 105 -26.66 -24.44 -22.55
N PHE A 106 -26.88 -25.68 -22.07
CA PHE A 106 -25.91 -26.78 -22.14
C PHE A 106 -25.29 -26.93 -23.55
N GLY A 107 -23.98 -26.72 -23.66
CA GLY A 107 -23.21 -26.76 -24.91
C GLY A 107 -21.78 -26.27 -24.72
N SER A 108 -20.94 -26.36 -25.76
CA SER A 108 -19.59 -25.77 -25.73
C SER A 108 -19.71 -24.24 -25.82
N VAL A 109 -19.62 -23.59 -24.67
CA VAL A 109 -19.74 -22.14 -24.54
C VAL A 109 -18.39 -21.49 -24.82
N ARG A 110 -18.32 -20.58 -25.80
CA ARG A 110 -17.10 -19.81 -26.06
C ARG A 110 -16.87 -18.83 -24.91
N THR A 111 -15.73 -18.96 -24.25
CA THR A 111 -15.26 -17.98 -23.25
C THR A 111 -14.66 -16.78 -23.97
N GLU A 112 -15.08 -15.59 -23.56
CA GLU A 112 -14.51 -14.31 -23.95
C GLU A 112 -13.70 -13.72 -22.79
N TYR A 113 -12.62 -13.04 -23.15
CA TYR A 113 -11.79 -12.27 -22.23
C TYR A 113 -12.12 -10.81 -22.44
N VAL A 114 -12.86 -10.22 -21.52
CA VAL A 114 -13.27 -8.82 -21.60
C VAL A 114 -12.46 -8.02 -20.61
N ARG A 115 -11.76 -7.00 -21.11
CA ARG A 115 -10.88 -6.16 -20.28
C ARG A 115 -11.69 -5.37 -19.25
N LEU A 116 -11.24 -5.39 -18.00
CA LEU A 116 -11.74 -4.53 -16.94
C LEU A 116 -11.38 -3.07 -17.25
N GLN A 117 -12.34 -2.17 -17.09
CA GLN A 117 -12.18 -0.75 -17.33
C GLN A 117 -12.90 0.05 -16.24
N VAL A 118 -12.14 0.88 -15.53
CA VAL A 118 -12.72 1.83 -14.58
C VAL A 118 -13.62 2.81 -15.35
N PRO A 119 -14.89 3.02 -14.94
CA PRO A 119 -15.82 3.93 -15.61
C PRO A 119 -15.43 5.38 -15.31
N LEU A 120 -14.45 5.89 -16.04
CA LEU A 120 -13.99 7.28 -15.95
C LEU A 120 -14.80 8.19 -16.86
N SER A 121 -14.94 9.45 -16.47
CA SER A 121 -15.49 10.50 -17.33
C SER A 121 -14.71 10.58 -18.65
N ARG A 122 -15.41 10.76 -19.77
CA ARG A 122 -14.86 10.87 -21.13
C ARG A 122 -14.15 12.22 -21.37
N THR A 123 -13.16 12.53 -20.55
CA THR A 123 -12.37 13.77 -20.62
C THR A 123 -10.98 13.47 -21.18
N GLY A 124 -10.55 14.23 -22.18
CA GLY A 124 -9.23 14.08 -22.81
C GLY A 124 -9.25 13.18 -24.05
N SER A 125 -8.07 12.90 -24.59
CA SER A 125 -7.92 11.98 -25.73
C SER A 125 -8.07 10.52 -25.28
N ASP A 126 -8.38 9.60 -26.20
CA ASP A 126 -8.47 8.17 -25.87
C ASP A 126 -7.18 7.61 -25.28
N LYS A 127 -6.02 8.06 -25.79
CA LYS A 127 -4.72 7.70 -25.22
C LYS A 127 -4.61 8.12 -23.75
N GLN A 128 -4.97 9.37 -23.43
CA GLN A 128 -4.94 9.88 -22.05
C GLN A 128 -5.95 9.13 -21.17
N ARG A 129 -7.13 8.78 -21.70
CA ARG A 129 -8.16 8.02 -21.00
C ARG A 129 -7.69 6.61 -20.65
N ILE A 130 -7.15 5.88 -21.62
CA ILE A 130 -6.62 4.52 -21.43
C ILE A 130 -5.47 4.55 -20.43
N GLN A 131 -4.57 5.53 -20.54
CA GLN A 131 -3.47 5.70 -19.60
C GLN A 131 -3.96 6.00 -18.18
N ARG A 132 -4.95 6.88 -18.03
CA ARG A 132 -5.53 7.24 -16.73
C ARG A 132 -6.26 6.05 -16.09
N GLU A 133 -7.02 5.29 -16.87
CA GLU A 133 -7.65 4.05 -16.40
C GLU A 133 -6.61 3.08 -15.87
N TRP A 134 -5.56 2.83 -16.66
CA TRP A 134 -4.48 1.93 -16.28
C TRP A 134 -3.79 2.40 -14.99
N ILE A 135 -3.51 3.69 -14.86
CA ILE A 135 -2.90 4.25 -13.64
C ILE A 135 -3.84 4.01 -12.45
N ILE A 136 -5.11 4.41 -12.53
CA ILE A 136 -6.05 4.32 -11.41
C ILE A 136 -6.22 2.87 -10.95
N ARG A 137 -6.43 1.93 -11.88
CA ARG A 137 -6.60 0.52 -11.57
C ARG A 137 -5.37 -0.05 -10.86
N ASN A 138 -4.19 0.16 -11.42
CA ASN A 138 -2.97 -0.46 -10.89
C ASN A 138 -2.45 0.22 -9.62
N THR A 139 -2.62 1.55 -9.49
CA THR A 139 -2.32 2.24 -8.23
C THR A 139 -3.20 1.74 -7.09
N ASN A 140 -4.49 1.49 -7.34
CA ASN A 140 -5.38 0.93 -6.32
C ASN A 140 -4.95 -0.48 -5.91
N LYS A 141 -4.66 -1.36 -6.87
CA LYS A 141 -4.12 -2.69 -6.58
C LYS A 141 -2.83 -2.64 -5.78
N LEU A 142 -1.89 -1.79 -6.19
CA LEU A 142 -0.62 -1.64 -5.49
C LEU A 142 -0.80 -1.10 -4.08
N ASN A 143 -1.73 -0.17 -3.87
CA ASN A 143 -2.05 0.32 -2.54
C ASN A 143 -2.62 -0.79 -1.65
N GLU A 144 -3.48 -1.67 -2.19
CA GLU A 144 -3.96 -2.84 -1.46
C GLU A 144 -2.83 -3.82 -1.13
N MET A 145 -1.90 -4.05 -2.07
CA MET A 145 -0.73 -4.88 -1.81
C MET A 145 0.14 -4.27 -0.70
N LYS A 146 0.38 -2.96 -0.74
CA LYS A 146 1.12 -2.22 0.28
C LYS A 146 0.42 -2.29 1.64
N ALA A 147 -0.89 -2.12 1.68
CA ALA A 147 -1.68 -2.17 2.93
C ALA A 147 -1.63 -3.56 3.60
N ASN A 148 -1.56 -4.63 2.80
CA ASN A 148 -1.50 -6.00 3.29
C ASN A 148 -0.06 -6.52 3.50
N ALA A 149 0.95 -5.76 3.09
CA ALA A 149 2.35 -6.13 3.23
C ALA A 149 2.95 -5.67 4.56
N LYS A 150 3.76 -6.54 5.18
CA LYS A 150 4.55 -6.19 6.38
C LYS A 150 5.83 -5.42 6.06
N SER A 151 6.35 -5.58 4.85
CA SER A 151 7.59 -4.98 4.37
C SER A 151 7.54 -4.73 2.86
N TYR A 152 8.48 -3.91 2.39
CA TYR A 152 8.59 -3.49 1.00
C TYR A 152 9.20 -4.61 0.14
N LYS A 153 8.34 -5.53 -0.31
CA LYS A 153 8.75 -6.68 -1.12
C LYS A 153 9.18 -6.27 -2.53
N GLN A 154 9.96 -7.14 -3.19
CA GLN A 154 10.39 -6.96 -4.58
C GLN A 154 9.21 -6.71 -5.53
N GLU A 155 8.11 -7.43 -5.36
CA GLU A 155 6.92 -7.27 -6.22
C GLU A 155 6.33 -5.85 -6.13
N ILE A 156 6.26 -5.26 -4.93
CA ILE A 156 5.82 -3.88 -4.72
C ILE A 156 6.79 -2.92 -5.43
N ALA A 157 8.09 -3.15 -5.31
CA ALA A 157 9.11 -2.33 -5.96
C ALA A 157 9.00 -2.36 -7.48
N GLU A 158 8.75 -3.52 -8.08
CA GLU A 158 8.56 -3.67 -9.52
C GLU A 158 7.32 -2.93 -10.01
N TRP A 159 6.22 -2.99 -9.24
CA TRP A 159 5.00 -2.25 -9.54
C TRP A 159 5.20 -0.74 -9.41
N ASP A 160 5.89 -0.27 -8.38
CA ASP A 160 6.21 1.15 -8.21
C ASP A 160 7.00 1.69 -9.40
N VAL A 161 8.00 0.95 -9.90
CA VAL A 161 8.74 1.33 -11.13
C VAL A 161 7.82 1.38 -12.35
N LYS A 162 6.97 0.38 -12.55
CA LYS A 162 6.05 0.33 -13.71
C LYS A 162 5.07 1.50 -13.70
N ILE A 163 4.47 1.80 -12.53
CA ILE A 163 3.51 2.90 -12.40
C ILE A 163 4.20 4.24 -12.61
N ASP A 164 5.37 4.45 -12.00
CA ASP A 164 6.14 5.68 -12.16
C ASP A 164 6.56 5.94 -13.60
N GLN A 165 6.93 4.91 -14.36
CA GLN A 165 7.22 5.04 -15.80
C GLN A 165 6.01 5.56 -16.58
N VAL A 166 4.82 4.99 -16.34
CA VAL A 166 3.59 5.43 -17.00
C VAL A 166 3.17 6.84 -16.55
N LEU A 167 3.36 7.18 -15.28
CA LEU A 167 3.15 8.53 -14.77
C LEU A 167 4.12 9.53 -15.40
N LEU A 168 5.40 9.15 -15.58
CA LEU A 168 6.41 10.02 -16.20
C LEU A 168 6.08 10.28 -17.67
N ASP A 169 5.55 9.29 -18.39
CA ASP A 169 5.10 9.49 -19.76
C ASP A 169 3.85 10.38 -19.84
N ALA A 170 2.91 10.24 -18.90
CA ALA A 170 1.78 11.15 -18.77
C ALA A 170 2.26 12.58 -18.48
N PHE A 171 3.22 12.73 -17.57
CA PHE A 171 3.85 13.99 -17.22
C PHE A 171 4.44 14.68 -18.45
N LYS A 172 5.26 13.96 -19.23
CA LYS A 172 5.85 14.48 -20.47
C LYS A 172 4.78 14.94 -21.47
N SER A 173 3.70 14.17 -21.64
CA SER A 173 2.57 14.56 -22.50
C SER A 173 1.93 15.87 -22.03
N TYR A 174 1.70 16.05 -20.73
CA TYR A 174 1.12 17.29 -20.20
C TYR A 174 2.04 18.50 -20.36
N ILE A 175 3.37 18.32 -20.32
CA ILE A 175 4.32 19.40 -20.60
C ILE A 175 4.28 19.83 -22.07
N GLN A 176 4.15 18.86 -22.98
CA GLN A 176 4.00 19.11 -24.41
C GLN A 176 2.70 19.85 -24.72
N ASP A 177 1.62 19.53 -24.00
CA ASP A 177 0.30 20.17 -24.12
C ASP A 177 0.17 21.49 -23.31
N ASP A 178 1.28 22.02 -22.77
CA ASP A 178 1.32 23.24 -21.95
C ASP A 178 0.46 23.20 -20.65
N MET A 179 0.11 22.00 -20.18
CA MET A 179 -0.72 21.76 -19.00
C MET A 179 0.10 21.63 -17.71
N SER A 180 0.87 22.67 -17.36
CA SER A 180 1.81 22.64 -16.23
C SER A 180 1.18 22.31 -14.86
N ALA A 181 -0.09 22.69 -14.63
CA ALA A 181 -0.81 22.35 -13.39
C ALA A 181 -1.06 20.84 -13.27
N LYS A 182 -1.55 20.21 -14.35
CA LYS A 182 -1.75 18.75 -14.38
C LYS A 182 -0.44 17.99 -14.30
N ALA A 183 0.61 18.48 -14.97
CA ALA A 183 1.94 17.89 -14.85
C ALA A 183 2.41 17.88 -13.39
N LEU A 184 2.18 18.97 -12.63
CA LEU A 184 2.49 19.01 -11.21
C LEU A 184 1.65 18.02 -10.40
N GLU A 185 0.35 17.88 -10.67
CA GLU A 185 -0.51 16.89 -10.02
C GLU A 185 0.00 15.46 -10.24
N ILE A 186 0.41 15.12 -11.47
CA ILE A 186 1.03 13.82 -11.77
C ILE A 186 2.34 13.62 -11.02
N ALA A 187 3.18 14.66 -10.92
CA ALA A 187 4.42 14.56 -10.15
C ALA A 187 4.18 14.34 -8.65
N CYS A 188 3.06 14.83 -8.11
CA CYS A 188 2.60 14.51 -6.75
C CYS A 188 2.18 13.05 -6.58
N CYS A 189 2.10 12.25 -7.64
CA CYS A 189 1.83 10.82 -7.58
C CYS A 189 3.10 9.96 -7.72
N PHE A 190 4.25 10.52 -8.07
CA PHE A 190 5.49 9.72 -8.17
C PHE A 190 5.84 9.10 -6.83
N GLU A 191 6.19 7.82 -6.87
CA GLU A 191 6.63 7.07 -5.71
C GLU A 191 8.15 7.16 -5.52
N LEU A 192 8.90 7.08 -6.62
CA LEU A 192 10.36 7.00 -6.61
C LEU A 192 11.00 8.37 -6.82
N GLN A 193 12.04 8.63 -6.02
CA GLN A 193 12.80 9.88 -6.13
C GLN A 193 13.56 9.99 -7.46
N ALA A 194 13.96 8.87 -8.06
CA ALA A 194 14.61 8.85 -9.38
C ALA A 194 13.69 9.41 -10.48
N THR A 195 12.42 9.00 -10.48
CA THR A 195 11.39 9.50 -11.41
C THR A 195 11.17 11.00 -11.26
N MET A 196 11.19 11.50 -10.02
CA MET A 196 11.11 12.93 -9.74
C MET A 196 12.30 13.71 -10.34
N ASP A 197 13.51 13.15 -10.23
CA ASP A 197 14.72 13.77 -10.78
C ASP A 197 14.68 13.79 -12.32
N ASP A 198 14.17 12.73 -12.95
CA ASP A 198 13.93 12.68 -14.40
C ASP A 198 12.89 13.71 -14.86
N ALA A 199 11.79 13.88 -14.11
CA ALA A 199 10.78 14.89 -14.41
C ALA A 199 11.30 16.33 -14.26
N MET A 200 12.17 16.58 -13.28
CA MET A 200 12.87 17.85 -13.12
C MET A 200 13.79 18.14 -14.30
N LEU A 201 14.61 17.16 -14.72
CA LEU A 201 15.49 17.28 -15.88
C LEU A 201 14.69 17.55 -17.15
N TYR A 202 13.59 16.82 -17.36
CA TYR A 202 12.70 17.03 -18.51
C TYR A 202 12.09 18.44 -18.50
N SER A 203 11.66 18.92 -17.34
CA SER A 203 11.09 20.29 -17.19
C SER A 203 12.14 21.37 -17.47
N HIS A 204 13.39 21.15 -17.07
CA HIS A 204 14.50 22.04 -17.36
C HIS A 204 14.77 22.14 -18.86
N ASN A 205 14.82 21.00 -19.56
CA ASN A 205 15.08 20.93 -21.00
C ASN A 205 13.95 21.52 -21.87
N ASN A 206 12.75 21.69 -21.32
CA ASN A 206 11.60 22.31 -21.99
C ASN A 206 11.33 23.75 -21.49
N ASP A 207 12.33 24.39 -20.86
CA ASP A 207 12.27 25.77 -20.36
C ASP A 207 11.09 26.08 -19.40
N ARG A 208 10.60 25.06 -18.68
CA ARG A 208 9.49 25.21 -17.72
C ARG A 208 9.98 25.63 -16.34
N GLY A 209 10.66 26.77 -16.27
CA GLY A 209 11.32 27.24 -15.05
C GLY A 209 10.40 27.41 -13.83
N GLY A 210 9.15 27.84 -14.04
CA GLY A 210 8.15 27.95 -12.98
C GLY A 210 7.74 26.61 -12.37
N LEU A 211 7.59 25.57 -13.22
CA LEU A 211 7.29 24.22 -12.77
C LEU A 211 8.49 23.58 -12.07
N LEU A 212 9.70 23.78 -12.61
CA LEU A 212 10.93 23.26 -12.02
C LEU A 212 11.10 23.70 -10.56
N LYS A 213 10.83 24.98 -10.25
CA LYS A 213 10.87 25.50 -8.87
C LYS A 213 9.87 24.76 -7.96
N LYS A 214 8.67 24.47 -8.44
CA LYS A 214 7.66 23.72 -7.68
C LYS A 214 8.05 22.25 -7.48
N LEU A 215 8.65 21.61 -8.48
CA LEU A 215 9.16 20.24 -8.34
C LEU A 215 10.31 20.16 -7.33
N GLN A 216 11.21 21.16 -7.32
CA GLN A 216 12.26 21.27 -6.31
C GLN A 216 11.68 21.42 -4.90
N GLN A 217 10.66 22.26 -4.72
CA GLN A 217 9.94 22.39 -3.45
C GLN A 217 9.29 21.07 -3.04
N LEU A 218 8.56 20.42 -3.95
CA LEU A 218 7.93 19.13 -3.70
C LEU A 218 8.94 18.05 -3.28
N ARG A 219 10.10 18.00 -3.95
CA ARG A 219 11.22 17.12 -3.57
C ARG A 219 11.70 17.40 -2.15
N THR A 220 11.85 18.66 -1.76
CA THR A 220 12.27 19.00 -0.38
C THR A 220 11.24 18.60 0.66
N LEU A 221 9.94 18.69 0.35
CA LEU A 221 8.85 18.32 1.26
C LEU A 221 8.76 16.80 1.49
N ARG A 222 9.15 15.97 0.52
CA ARG A 222 9.04 14.51 0.58
C ARG A 222 10.14 13.80 1.41
N HIS A 223 10.99 14.56 2.10
CA HIS A 223 12.15 14.06 2.86
C HIS A 223 13.19 13.30 2.01
N LYS A 224 14.37 13.04 2.59
CA LYS A 224 15.52 12.38 1.92
C LYS A 224 15.34 10.87 1.69
N ARG A 225 14.12 10.34 1.79
CA ARG A 225 13.86 8.91 1.56
C ARG A 225 13.90 8.65 0.06
N LYS A 226 14.32 7.44 -0.31
CA LYS A 226 14.41 7.02 -1.72
C LYS A 226 13.02 6.85 -2.35
N ARG A 227 11.99 6.65 -1.51
CA ARG A 227 10.58 6.40 -1.86
C ARG A 227 9.62 7.05 -0.87
N VAL A 228 8.36 7.22 -1.26
CA VAL A 228 7.27 7.77 -0.44
C VAL A 228 6.70 6.71 0.51
N CYS A 229 6.72 5.44 0.12
CA CYS A 229 6.14 4.31 0.82
C CYS A 229 6.86 4.07 2.15
N ASP A 230 6.07 4.03 3.22
CA ASP A 230 6.54 3.88 4.60
C ASP A 230 6.85 2.42 4.99
N LEU A 231 6.66 1.46 4.08
CA LEU A 231 7.00 0.07 4.38
C LEU A 231 8.50 -0.09 4.62
N PRO A 232 8.90 -0.83 5.67
CA PRO A 232 10.31 -1.09 5.97
C PRO A 232 10.96 -1.89 4.84
N ASP A 233 12.25 -1.66 4.61
CA ASP A 233 13.01 -2.48 3.67
C ASP A 233 13.07 -3.95 4.14
N PRO A 234 13.16 -4.90 3.19
CA PRO A 234 13.31 -6.31 3.55
C PRO A 234 14.65 -6.48 4.28
N GLY A 235 14.58 -6.80 5.56
CA GLY A 235 15.74 -6.89 6.47
C GLY A 235 15.75 -5.84 7.59
N ASP A 236 15.04 -4.73 7.41
CA ASP A 236 14.81 -3.72 8.47
C ASP A 236 13.58 -4.06 9.33
N GLU A 237 12.96 -5.24 9.10
CA GLU A 237 11.93 -5.77 9.98
C GLU A 237 12.54 -6.00 11.37
N ILE A 238 12.31 -5.04 12.28
CA ILE A 238 12.66 -5.17 13.69
C ILE A 238 12.00 -6.44 14.18
N THR A 239 12.81 -7.45 14.50
CA THR A 239 12.29 -8.74 14.98
C THR A 239 11.47 -8.49 16.24
N GLU A 240 10.47 -9.32 16.54
CA GLU A 240 9.71 -9.20 17.80
C GLU A 240 10.65 -9.16 19.03
N ARG A 241 11.76 -9.90 18.96
CA ARG A 241 12.83 -9.86 19.95
C ARG A 241 13.49 -8.49 20.05
N ASP A 242 13.81 -7.85 18.92
CA ASP A 242 14.41 -6.52 18.92
C ASP A 242 13.41 -5.45 19.38
N LYS A 243 12.11 -5.60 19.08
CA LYS A 243 11.05 -4.74 19.63
C LYS A 243 10.99 -4.85 21.15
N ASP A 244 11.03 -6.07 21.68
CA ASP A 244 11.06 -6.32 23.13
C ASP A 244 12.30 -5.71 23.79
N VAL A 245 13.46 -5.83 23.16
CA VAL A 245 14.71 -5.21 23.65
C VAL A 245 14.60 -3.69 23.64
N LEU A 246 14.06 -3.11 22.56
CA LEU A 246 13.84 -1.67 22.44
C LEU A 246 12.86 -1.16 23.50
N LEU A 247 11.77 -1.89 23.72
CA LEU A 247 10.75 -1.56 24.72
C LEU A 247 11.33 -1.61 26.14
N ARG A 248 12.10 -2.66 26.46
CA ARG A 248 12.81 -2.76 27.75
C ARG A 248 13.78 -1.60 27.95
N ARG A 249 14.51 -1.20 26.89
CA ARG A 249 15.42 -0.05 26.93
C ARG A 249 14.67 1.27 27.17
N MET A 250 13.55 1.49 26.49
CA MET A 250 12.72 2.69 26.66
C MET A 250 12.12 2.76 28.07
N LEU A 251 11.59 1.65 28.59
CA LEU A 251 11.07 1.57 29.97
C LEU A 251 12.15 1.85 31.02
N TYR A 252 13.38 1.38 30.77
CA TYR A 252 14.51 1.66 31.65
C TYR A 252 14.87 3.17 31.64
N GLN A 253 14.92 3.78 30.46
CA GLN A 253 15.17 5.22 30.32
C GLN A 253 14.09 6.08 31.02
N GLU A 254 12.82 5.70 30.91
CA GLU A 254 11.72 6.41 31.58
C GLU A 254 11.81 6.28 33.11
N ARG A 255 12.18 5.09 33.63
CA ARG A 255 12.43 4.89 35.07
C ARG A 255 13.58 5.74 35.58
N MET A 256 14.67 5.81 34.82
CA MET A 256 15.83 6.65 35.15
C MET A 256 15.45 8.14 35.16
N LYS A 257 14.66 8.59 34.18
CA LYS A 257 14.17 9.97 34.13
C LYS A 257 13.30 10.33 35.34
N LYS A 258 12.34 9.46 35.70
CA LYS A 258 11.50 9.64 36.90
C LYS A 258 12.32 9.66 38.20
N ALA A 259 13.37 8.84 38.28
CA ALA A 259 14.26 8.85 39.44
C ALA A 259 15.04 10.16 39.56
N MET A 260 15.48 10.74 38.44
CA MET A 260 16.15 12.04 38.41
C MET A 260 15.23 13.20 38.76
N GLU A 261 13.98 13.18 38.29
CA GLU A 261 12.97 14.19 38.62
C GLU A 261 12.67 14.18 40.14
N LYS A 262 12.59 12.98 40.74
CA LYS A 262 12.35 12.83 42.18
C LYS A 262 13.51 13.34 43.05
N THR A 263 14.73 13.39 42.55
CA THR A 263 15.88 13.99 43.26
C THR A 263 16.03 15.49 43.03
N THR A 264 15.32 16.08 42.06
CA THR A 264 15.35 17.53 41.81
C THR A 264 14.24 18.29 42.53
N GLU A 265 13.19 17.60 42.99
CA GLU A 265 12.31 18.11 44.04
C GLU A 265 13.08 18.08 45.38
N GLY A 266 13.93 19.08 45.57
CA GLY A 266 14.61 19.31 46.84
C GLY A 266 13.60 19.39 47.99
N PRO A 267 13.98 19.02 49.22
CA PRO A 267 13.10 19.10 50.38
C PRO A 267 12.60 20.53 50.48
N SER A 268 11.31 20.72 50.19
CA SER A 268 10.59 21.94 50.52
C SER A 268 10.66 22.05 52.04
N ASP A 269 11.55 22.90 52.54
CA ASP A 269 11.61 23.34 53.93
C ASP A 269 10.19 23.67 54.38
N GLY A 270 9.68 22.79 55.23
CA GLY A 270 8.33 22.77 55.74
C GLY A 270 8.38 21.99 57.03
N ASP A 271 9.03 22.60 58.02
CA ASP A 271 8.98 22.23 59.42
C ASP A 271 7.58 21.76 59.80
N ASP A 272 7.47 20.53 60.29
CA ASP A 272 6.66 20.27 61.48
C ASP A 272 7.12 18.99 62.18
N TYR A 273 7.85 19.21 63.27
CA TYR A 273 8.21 18.25 64.28
C TYR A 273 6.95 17.65 64.92
N ILE A 274 6.71 16.35 64.73
CA ILE A 274 5.98 15.56 65.74
C ILE A 274 6.81 14.33 66.13
N HIS A 275 7.34 14.43 67.35
CA HIS A 275 7.86 13.36 68.18
C HIS A 275 6.96 12.11 68.17
N ARG A 276 7.55 10.92 67.96
CA ARG A 276 7.19 9.78 68.79
C ARG A 276 8.27 8.71 68.86
N ASP A 277 8.72 8.51 70.09
CA ASP A 277 9.62 7.46 70.57
C ASP A 277 9.09 6.05 70.31
N GLY A 278 10.00 5.10 70.04
CA GLY A 278 9.59 3.72 69.87
C GLY A 278 10.67 2.66 69.60
N LYS A 279 11.73 2.63 70.44
CA LYS A 279 12.58 1.47 70.81
C LYS A 279 13.30 0.60 69.74
N PRO A 280 14.51 0.08 70.07
CA PRO A 280 15.27 -0.82 69.20
C PRO A 280 14.98 -2.30 69.52
N LEU A 281 15.05 -3.17 68.50
CA LEU A 281 15.24 -4.61 68.69
C LEU A 281 16.29 -5.15 67.71
N LEU A 282 17.18 -5.96 68.27
CA LEU A 282 18.34 -6.64 67.70
C LEU A 282 17.99 -7.67 66.59
N THR A 283 19.09 -8.19 66.01
CA THR A 283 19.31 -9.46 65.26
C THR A 283 19.06 -9.38 63.76
N ASP A 284 19.86 -9.93 62.86
CA ASP A 284 21.09 -10.71 62.96
C ASP A 284 21.84 -10.63 61.61
N SER A 285 23.13 -10.90 61.71
CA SER A 285 24.07 -11.17 60.62
C SER A 285 23.57 -12.20 59.59
N HIS A 286 23.78 -11.91 58.30
CA HIS A 286 24.22 -12.93 57.34
C HIS A 286 25.07 -12.30 56.24
N ALA A 287 26.35 -12.63 56.26
CA ALA A 287 27.28 -12.43 55.16
C ALA A 287 26.95 -13.41 54.03
N LEU A 288 26.78 -12.89 52.82
CA LEU A 288 26.97 -13.67 51.60
C LEU A 288 27.87 -12.90 50.65
N ASP A 289 29.07 -13.46 50.56
CA ASP A 289 30.13 -13.25 49.61
C ASP A 289 29.64 -13.71 48.22
N SER A 290 29.73 -12.87 47.21
CA SER A 290 29.58 -13.27 45.81
C SER A 290 30.40 -12.34 44.92
N CYS A 291 31.60 -12.83 44.64
CA CYS A 291 32.52 -12.37 43.63
C CYS A 291 31.85 -12.52 42.24
N GLU A 292 31.56 -11.42 41.54
CA GLU A 292 31.27 -11.44 40.11
C GLU A 292 32.45 -10.87 39.33
N THR A 293 33.10 -11.77 38.61
CA THR A 293 34.25 -11.58 37.74
C THR A 293 33.81 -10.90 36.44
N GLU A 294 34.42 -9.75 36.12
CA GLU A 294 34.33 -9.15 34.79
C GLU A 294 35.01 -10.03 33.74
N PRO A 295 34.41 -10.26 32.55
CA PRO A 295 35.14 -10.79 31.42
C PRO A 295 35.85 -9.66 30.67
N GLN A 296 37.18 -9.63 30.78
CA GLN A 296 38.05 -8.93 29.85
C GLN A 296 37.84 -9.46 28.43
N SER A 297 37.33 -8.61 27.53
CA SER A 297 37.31 -8.87 26.09
C SER A 297 38.55 -8.24 25.46
N SER A 298 39.45 -9.11 25.03
CA SER A 298 40.66 -8.82 24.28
C SER A 298 40.33 -8.36 22.85
N MET A 299 40.79 -7.15 22.54
CA MET A 299 41.56 -6.76 21.37
C MET A 299 41.70 -7.82 20.25
N GLU A 300 40.97 -7.65 19.14
CA GLU A 300 41.40 -8.14 17.81
C GLU A 300 41.33 -6.99 16.79
N GLN A 301 42.52 -6.58 16.34
CA GLN A 301 42.74 -5.67 15.22
C GLN A 301 42.61 -6.48 13.92
N GLY A 302 41.44 -6.41 13.29
CA GLY A 302 41.20 -6.91 11.94
C GLY A 302 41.23 -5.78 10.91
N ARG A 303 42.31 -5.72 10.13
CA ARG A 303 42.45 -4.92 8.90
C ARG A 303 41.30 -5.25 7.93
N ASN A 304 40.67 -4.24 7.34
CA ASN A 304 39.89 -4.42 6.11
C ASN A 304 40.27 -3.34 5.10
N ASP A 305 40.96 -3.81 4.06
CA ASP A 305 41.25 -3.09 2.83
C ASP A 305 39.95 -2.78 2.09
N ILE A 306 39.73 -1.51 1.79
CA ILE A 306 38.65 -1.04 0.90
C ILE A 306 39.28 -0.80 -0.46
N SER A 307 39.06 -1.71 -1.41
CA SER A 307 39.12 -1.40 -2.84
C SER A 307 38.38 -2.45 -3.67
N ALA A 308 37.33 -1.99 -4.37
CA ALA A 308 37.10 -2.18 -5.81
C ALA A 308 35.65 -2.53 -6.17
N ARG A 309 34.99 -1.54 -6.80
CA ARG A 309 34.15 -1.67 -8.00
C ARG A 309 33.02 -2.70 -7.96
N GLY A 310 31.87 -2.29 -7.42
CA GLY A 310 30.57 -2.85 -7.80
C GLY A 310 30.09 -2.25 -9.12
N GLN A 311 30.26 -2.96 -10.24
CA GLN A 311 29.50 -2.72 -11.47
C GLN A 311 28.05 -3.16 -11.24
N THR A 312 27.13 -2.21 -11.10
CA THR A 312 25.69 -2.49 -11.22
C THR A 312 25.37 -2.71 -12.69
N LYS A 313 25.21 -3.98 -13.09
CA LYS A 313 24.54 -4.37 -14.32
C LYS A 313 23.06 -4.04 -14.19
N TYR A 314 22.62 -2.92 -14.78
CA TYR A 314 21.21 -2.68 -15.04
C TYR A 314 20.75 -3.66 -16.13
N PHE A 315 19.70 -4.42 -15.82
CA PHE A 315 19.03 -5.29 -16.77
C PHE A 315 18.40 -4.48 -17.89
N GLY A 316 18.55 -5.02 -19.09
CA GLY A 316 18.14 -4.42 -20.35
C GLY A 316 16.64 -4.20 -20.46
N THR A 317 16.34 -3.10 -21.12
CA THR A 317 15.07 -2.66 -21.67
C THR A 317 14.41 -3.72 -22.55
N GLY A 318 13.24 -4.21 -22.15
CA GLY A 318 12.30 -4.91 -23.02
C GLY A 318 11.07 -4.03 -23.22
N SER A 319 11.17 -3.04 -24.10
CA SER A 319 10.07 -2.15 -24.50
C SER A 319 9.58 -2.54 -25.89
N GLU A 320 8.68 -3.52 -26.00
CA GLU A 320 7.84 -3.72 -27.19
C GLU A 320 6.56 -4.48 -26.81
N TYR A 321 5.56 -3.80 -26.23
CA TYR A 321 4.18 -4.33 -26.18
C TYR A 321 3.16 -3.19 -26.12
N TRP A 322 3.11 -2.38 -27.18
CA TRP A 322 1.93 -1.58 -27.54
C TRP A 322 1.87 -1.42 -29.06
N LYS A 323 1.58 -2.52 -29.76
CA LYS A 323 1.03 -2.49 -31.11
C LYS A 323 -0.08 -3.53 -31.20
N SER A 324 -1.29 -3.02 -31.41
CA SER A 324 -2.43 -3.67 -32.06
C SER A 324 -3.19 -4.74 -31.25
N ALA A 325 -4.29 -4.31 -30.64
CA ALA A 325 -5.66 -4.87 -30.76
C ALA A 325 -6.52 -4.29 -29.63
#